data_AF-A0A2T4WBS7-F1
#
_entry.id   AF-A0A2T4WBS7-F1
#
_cell.length_a   1.000
_cell.length_b   1.000
_cell.length_c   1.000
_cell.angle_alpha   90.00
_cell.angle_beta   90.00
_cell.angle_gamma   90.00
#
_symmetry.space_group_name_H-M   'P 1'
#
loop_
_entity.id
_entity.type
_entity.pdbx_description
1 polymer ?
#
loop_
_entity_poly.entity_id
_entity_poly.type
_entity_poly.pdbx_seq_one_letter_code
_entity_poly.pdbx_strand_id
1 'polypeptide(L)'
;MNSTEKEISYKATNSYSTLNNLTEATKNAWFVCHGMSYLSRYFLKYFKNLNPEENYIIAPQAQSKYYIPPGYKHVGASWLTKENTLTETDN
;
A
#
# COMPACT_ATOMS: atom_id res chain seq x y z
N MET A 1 29.83 23.95 -4.14
CA MET A 1 28.77 24.42 -3.21
C MET A 1 28.22 23.20 -2.50
N ASN A 2 28.09 23.25 -1.17
CA ASN A 2 27.45 22.18 -0.41
C ASN A 2 25.95 22.45 -0.35
N SER A 3 25.13 21.41 -0.54
CA SER A 3 23.69 21.49 -0.32
C SER A 3 23.37 21.43 1.18
N THR A 4 22.34 22.16 1.59
CA THR A 4 21.73 22.04 2.93
C THR A 4 20.35 21.43 2.77
N GLU A 5 20.10 20.31 3.45
CA GLU A 5 18.79 19.67 3.48
C GLU A 5 17.91 20.26 4.60
N LYS A 6 16.60 20.36 4.36
CA LYS A 6 15.58 20.85 5.30
C LYS A 6 14.31 20.04 5.12
N GLU A 7 13.55 19.87 6.18
CA GLU A 7 12.32 19.06 6.19
C GLU A 7 11.05 19.92 6.20
N ILE A 8 9.98 19.38 5.60
CA ILE A 8 8.63 19.96 5.64
C ILE A 8 7.60 18.85 5.87
N SER A 9 6.54 19.15 6.63
CA SER A 9 5.44 18.22 6.88
C SER A 9 4.20 18.63 6.09
N TYR A 10 3.48 17.65 5.54
CA TYR A 10 2.25 17.87 4.79
C TYR A 10 1.25 16.72 5.02
N LYS A 11 -0.03 17.00 4.76
CA LYS A 11 -1.08 15.97 4.77
C LYS A 11 -1.21 15.37 3.37
N ALA A 12 -1.31 14.05 3.29
CA ALA A 12 -1.49 13.33 2.03
C ALA A 12 -2.75 12.46 2.07
N THR A 13 -3.35 12.26 0.91
CA THR A 13 -4.45 11.29 0.70
C THR A 13 -3.93 10.19 -0.22
N ASN A 14 -4.22 8.93 0.12
CA ASN A 14 -3.86 7.80 -0.72
C ASN A 14 -5.04 6.85 -0.92
N SER A 15 -4.95 6.01 -1.94
CA SER A 15 -5.94 4.99 -2.23
C SER A 15 -5.79 3.79 -1.30
N TYR A 16 -6.88 3.11 -1.04
CA TYR A 16 -6.87 1.70 -0.64
C TYR A 16 -7.76 0.92 -1.61
N SER A 17 -7.61 -0.38 -1.64
CA SER A 17 -8.47 -1.28 -2.41
C SER A 17 -9.13 -2.27 -1.47
N THR A 18 -10.30 -2.75 -1.86
CA THR A 18 -11.04 -3.75 -1.10
C THR A 18 -11.34 -4.96 -1.95
N LEU A 19 -11.50 -6.12 -1.32
CA LEU A 19 -11.99 -7.35 -1.95
C LEU A 19 -13.15 -7.89 -1.12
N ASN A 20 -14.20 -8.33 -1.82
CA ASN A 20 -15.50 -8.73 -1.29
C ASN A 20 -16.29 -7.56 -0.68
N ASN A 21 -17.50 -7.84 -0.19
CA ASN A 21 -18.41 -6.84 0.38
C ASN A 21 -18.48 -7.00 1.90
N LEU A 22 -18.49 -5.89 2.63
CA LEU A 22 -18.74 -5.87 4.06
C LEU A 22 -20.26 -5.99 4.31
N THR A 23 -20.68 -7.07 4.96
CA THR A 23 -22.11 -7.36 5.23
C THR A 23 -22.29 -7.93 6.64
N GLU A 24 -23.53 -8.18 7.05
CA GLU A 24 -23.85 -8.83 8.33
C GLU A 24 -23.31 -10.26 8.43
N ALA A 25 -23.08 -10.94 7.30
CA ALA A 25 -22.50 -12.28 7.25
C ALA A 25 -20.96 -12.28 7.39
N THR A 26 -20.31 -11.11 7.30
CA THR A 26 -18.86 -11.00 7.38
C THR A 26 -18.38 -11.38 8.78
N LYS A 27 -17.51 -12.39 8.86
CA LYS A 27 -16.91 -12.87 10.10
C LYS A 27 -15.54 -12.26 10.34
N ASN A 28 -14.79 -12.00 9.27
CA ASN A 28 -13.41 -11.51 9.32
C ASN A 28 -13.24 -10.26 8.44
N ALA A 29 -12.67 -9.21 9.02
CA ALA A 29 -12.16 -8.05 8.30
C ALA A 29 -10.63 -8.08 8.33
N TRP A 30 -10.01 -8.26 7.17
CA TRP A 30 -8.56 -8.37 7.03
C TRP A 30 -7.96 -7.04 6.59
N PHE A 31 -7.00 -6.52 7.34
CA PHE A 31 -6.18 -5.39 6.91
C PHE A 31 -4.82 -5.90 6.46
N VAL A 32 -4.54 -5.82 5.16
CA VAL A 32 -3.38 -6.49 4.55
C VAL A 32 -2.45 -5.51 3.84
N CYS A 33 -1.17 -5.54 4.20
CA CYS A 33 -0.15 -4.67 3.63
C CYS A 33 0.66 -5.43 2.56
N HIS A 34 0.72 -4.88 1.35
CA HIS A 34 1.47 -5.48 0.26
C HIS A 34 2.99 -5.22 0.40
N GLY A 35 3.81 -6.07 -0.21
CA GLY A 35 5.27 -5.87 -0.28
C GLY A 35 5.70 -4.82 -1.30
N MET A 36 7.02 -4.65 -1.44
CA MET A 36 7.61 -3.74 -2.42
C MET A 36 7.18 -4.07 -3.86
N SER A 37 7.01 -3.04 -4.68
CA SER A 37 6.66 -3.12 -6.10
C SER A 37 5.22 -3.59 -6.41
N TYR A 38 4.37 -3.76 -5.40
CA TYR A 38 2.95 -4.06 -5.61
C TYR A 38 2.07 -2.81 -5.58
N LEU A 39 0.96 -2.88 -6.30
CA LEU A 39 -0.20 -2.03 -6.07
C LEU A 39 -1.28 -2.85 -5.37
N SER A 40 -1.99 -2.24 -4.42
CA SER A 40 -2.97 -2.90 -3.56
C SER A 40 -4.00 -3.71 -4.34
N ARG A 41 -4.54 -3.16 -5.43
CA ARG A 41 -5.50 -3.84 -6.33
C ARG A 41 -4.99 -5.15 -6.94
N TYR A 42 -3.68 -5.29 -7.17
CA TYR A 42 -3.10 -6.53 -7.70
C TYR A 42 -2.80 -7.51 -6.58
N PHE A 43 -2.32 -7.01 -5.44
CA PHE A 43 -2.06 -7.81 -4.25
C PHE A 43 -3.33 -8.50 -3.72
N LEU A 44 -4.48 -7.83 -3.77
CA LEU A 44 -5.75 -8.43 -3.33
C LEU A 44 -6.10 -9.72 -4.10
N LYS A 45 -5.60 -9.92 -5.32
CA LYS A 45 -5.89 -11.13 -6.11
C LYS A 45 -5.43 -12.42 -5.43
N TYR A 46 -4.46 -12.36 -4.51
CA TYR A 46 -4.00 -13.53 -3.74
C TYR A 46 -5.03 -14.03 -2.72
N PHE A 47 -6.03 -13.21 -2.38
CA PHE A 47 -7.05 -13.54 -1.37
C PHE A 47 -8.37 -14.04 -1.99
N LYS A 48 -8.44 -14.20 -3.32
CA LYS A 48 -9.66 -14.58 -4.04
C LYS A 48 -10.27 -15.93 -3.65
N ASN A 49 -9.47 -16.80 -3.03
CA ASN A 49 -9.92 -18.13 -2.63
C ASN A 49 -10.51 -18.16 -1.20
N LEU A 50 -10.48 -17.04 -0.48
CA LEU A 50 -11.21 -16.92 0.78
C LEU A 50 -12.72 -16.83 0.49
N ASN A 51 -13.55 -17.39 1.37
CA ASN A 51 -15.00 -17.29 1.26
C ASN A 51 -15.42 -15.80 1.23
N PRO A 52 -16.05 -15.32 0.14
CA PRO A 52 -16.35 -13.90 -0.04
C PRO A 52 -17.47 -13.37 0.86
N GLU A 53 -18.33 -14.23 1.39
CA GLU A 53 -19.39 -13.81 2.33
C GLU A 53 -18.82 -13.58 3.73
N GLU A 54 -17.88 -14.43 4.14
CA GLU A 54 -17.31 -14.40 5.49
C GLU A 54 -16.09 -13.50 5.63
N ASN A 55 -15.41 -13.15 4.54
CA ASN A 55 -14.14 -12.42 4.58
C ASN A 55 -14.19 -11.14 3.75
N TYR A 56 -14.01 -10.00 4.39
CA TYR A 56 -13.80 -8.70 3.76
C TYR A 56 -12.33 -8.30 3.89
N ILE A 57 -11.70 -7.88 2.79
CA ILE A 57 -10.26 -7.59 2.78
C ILE A 57 -10.04 -6.13 2.37
N ILE A 58 -9.21 -5.42 3.14
CA ILE A 58 -8.81 -4.04 2.95
C ILE A 58 -7.29 -4.03 2.72
N ALA A 59 -6.85 -3.45 1.62
CA ALA A 59 -5.45 -3.29 1.28
C ALA A 59 -5.12 -1.81 1.04
N PRO A 60 -4.52 -1.09 2.01
CA PRO A 60 -3.99 0.24 1.76
C PRO A 60 -2.88 0.21 0.71
N GLN A 61 -2.77 1.29 -0.07
CA GLN A 61 -1.66 1.50 -1.00
C GLN A 61 -0.50 2.18 -0.27
N ALA A 62 0.72 1.67 -0.45
CA ALA A 62 1.91 2.38 0.03
C ALA A 62 2.05 3.77 -0.61
N GLN A 63 2.59 4.77 0.11
CA GLN A 63 2.62 6.17 -0.35
C GLN A 63 3.50 6.38 -1.58
N SER A 64 4.69 5.78 -1.62
CA SER A 64 5.68 6.06 -2.65
C SER A 64 5.48 5.15 -3.85
N LYS A 65 4.75 5.62 -4.86
CA LYS A 65 4.59 4.92 -6.15
C LYS A 65 5.78 5.22 -7.06
N TYR A 66 6.23 4.24 -7.82
CA TYR A 66 7.33 4.39 -8.77
C TYR A 66 7.17 3.43 -9.96
N TYR A 67 7.81 3.77 -11.08
CA TYR A 67 7.88 2.89 -12.24
C TYR A 67 8.97 1.83 -12.04
N ILE A 68 8.61 0.57 -12.26
CA ILE A 68 9.48 -0.59 -12.04
C ILE A 68 10.41 -0.78 -13.26
N PRO A 69 11.74 -0.87 -13.06
CA PRO A 69 12.69 -1.21 -14.12
C PRO A 69 12.72 -2.73 -14.41
N PRO A 70 13.18 -3.15 -15.61
CA PRO A 70 13.58 -2.32 -16.74
C PRO A 70 12.38 -1.89 -17.60
N GLY A 71 12.53 -0.77 -18.32
CA GLY A 71 11.53 -0.31 -19.30
C GLY A 71 10.35 0.47 -18.72
N TYR A 72 10.22 0.58 -17.40
CA TYR A 72 9.33 1.52 -16.71
C TYR A 72 7.84 1.43 -17.13
N LYS A 73 7.39 0.25 -17.59
CA LYS A 73 6.01 0.04 -18.05
C LYS A 73 5.02 -0.20 -16.92
N HIS A 74 5.50 -0.71 -15.79
CA HIS A 74 4.68 -1.08 -14.65
C HIS A 74 4.92 -0.13 -13.49
N VAL A 75 3.88 0.12 -12.70
CA VAL A 75 3.96 0.93 -11.49
C VAL A 75 3.86 0.00 -10.28
N GLY A 76 4.76 0.19 -9.33
CA GLY A 76 4.71 -0.42 -8.01
C GLY A 76 4.74 0.64 -6.92
N ALA A 77 4.86 0.22 -5.66
CA ALA A 77 5.03 1.14 -4.56
C ALA A 77 5.89 0.57 -3.42
N SER A 78 6.34 1.44 -2.52
CA SER A 78 7.05 1.10 -1.29
C SER A 78 6.54 1.92 -0.10
N TRP A 79 6.52 1.31 1.07
CA TRP A 79 6.11 1.94 2.32
C TRP A 79 7.19 2.82 2.91
N LEU A 80 8.43 2.37 2.85
CA LEU A 80 9.59 3.04 3.40
C LEU A 80 10.76 2.77 2.47
N THR A 81 11.75 3.65 2.52
CA THR A 81 13.07 3.38 1.94
C THR A 81 14.09 3.25 3.07
N LYS A 82 15.34 2.91 2.73
CA LYS A 82 16.46 2.93 3.68
C LYS A 82 16.87 4.36 4.09
N GLU A 83 16.51 5.35 3.29
CA GLU A 83 16.75 6.76 3.57
C GLU A 83 15.63 7.26 4.49
N ASN A 84 15.96 8.03 5.52
CA ASN A 84 15.02 8.65 6.46
C ASN A 84 14.00 7.69 7.10
N THR A 85 14.29 6.38 7.19
CA THR A 85 13.35 5.36 7.68
C THR A 85 12.77 5.69 9.05
N LEU A 86 13.61 6.17 9.98
CA LEU A 86 13.17 6.51 11.35
C LEU A 86 12.15 7.64 11.32
N THR A 87 12.45 8.74 10.61
CA THR A 87 11.55 9.89 10.45
C THR A 87 10.28 9.51 9.72
N GLU A 88 10.36 8.74 8.62
CA GLU A 88 9.18 8.33 7.83
C GLU A 88 8.30 7.28 8.54
N THR A 89 8.82 6.61 9.57
CA THR A 89 8.06 5.66 10.39
C THR A 89 7.24 6.38 11.47
N ASP A 90 7.68 7.55 11.91
CA ASP A 90 7.01 8.39 12.91
C ASP A 90 5.76 9.04 12.28
N ASN A 91 4.69 8.26 12.13
CA ASN A 91 3.39 8.68 11.57
C ASN A 91 2.37 9.02 12.66
#